data_AF-A0A1F3K462-F1
#
_entry.id   AF-A0A1F3K462-F1
#
_cell.length_a   1.000
_cell.length_b   1.000
_cell.length_c   1.000
_cell.angle_alpha   90.00
_cell.angle_beta   90.00
_cell.angle_gamma   90.00
#
_symmetry.space_group_name_H-M   'P 1'
#
loop_
_entity.id
_entity.type
_entity.pdbx_description
1 polymer ?
#
loop_
_entity_poly.entity_id
_entity_poly.type
_entity_poly.pdbx_seq_one_letter_code
_entity_poly.pdbx_strand_id
1 'polypeptide(L)'
;MFANEFTEDEQTSILKWLKKNQSLIVSDILKGRGKFVAEWMLVAQKEIKNARWILKPMNFCMNYFGNGEIEITTRGNFKIGRITMQRKGGDGGRDTAKMLQFKINPAELFDI
;
A
#
# COMPACT_ATOMS: atom_id res chain seq x y z
N MET A 1 16.60 10.53 -0.07
CA MET A 1 17.18 9.34 -0.68
C MET A 1 16.08 8.38 -1.07
N PHE A 2 16.22 7.75 -2.22
CA PHE A 2 15.41 6.63 -2.68
C PHE A 2 15.99 5.31 -2.18
N ALA A 3 15.19 4.25 -2.22
CA ALA A 3 15.56 2.93 -1.73
C ALA A 3 16.80 2.36 -2.44
N ASN A 4 16.94 2.61 -3.73
CA ASN A 4 18.08 2.19 -4.55
C ASN A 4 19.34 3.03 -4.34
N GLU A 5 19.27 4.10 -3.55
CA GLU A 5 20.42 4.94 -3.18
C GLU A 5 21.04 4.52 -1.82
N PHE A 6 20.41 3.58 -1.10
CA PHE A 6 20.99 2.97 0.09
C PHE A 6 22.04 1.91 -0.28
N THR A 7 22.90 1.57 0.68
CA THR A 7 23.80 0.42 0.56
C THR A 7 22.99 -0.89 0.47
N GLU A 8 23.58 -1.94 -0.11
CA GLU A 8 22.93 -3.25 -0.23
C GLU A 8 22.53 -3.83 1.13
N ASP A 9 23.33 -3.60 2.17
CA ASP A 9 23.05 -4.03 3.54
C ASP A 9 21.81 -3.32 4.13
N GLU A 10 21.70 -2.00 3.94
CA GLU A 10 20.54 -1.21 4.36
C GLU A 10 19.28 -1.64 3.60
N GLN A 11 19.37 -1.80 2.28
CA GLN A 11 18.28 -2.29 1.45
C GLN A 11 17.80 -3.67 1.94
N THR A 12 18.74 -4.59 2.16
CA THR A 12 18.47 -5.95 2.64
C THR A 12 17.83 -5.94 4.04
N SER A 13 18.33 -5.10 4.94
CA SER A 13 17.79 -4.95 6.30
C SER A 13 16.32 -4.51 6.28
N ILE A 14 16.00 -3.48 5.48
CA ILE A 14 14.64 -2.97 5.35
C ILE A 14 13.73 -4.01 4.72
N LEU A 15 14.13 -4.64 3.61
CA LEU A 15 13.34 -5.67 2.92
C LEU A 15 13.06 -6.87 3.84
N LYS A 16 14.06 -7.35 4.59
CA LYS A 16 13.87 -8.42 5.58
C LYS A 16 12.89 -8.04 6.68
N TRP A 17 12.98 -6.81 7.20
CA TRP A 17 12.06 -6.33 8.22
C TRP A 17 10.62 -6.22 7.69
N LEU A 18 10.44 -5.66 6.49
CA LEU A 18 9.14 -5.57 5.83
C LEU A 18 8.53 -6.96 5.61
N LYS A 19 9.33 -7.94 5.16
CA LYS A 19 8.88 -9.32 4.96
C LYS A 19 8.47 -10.00 6.25
N LYS A 20 9.27 -9.83 7.31
CA LYS A 20 8.97 -10.37 8.63
C LYS A 20 7.66 -9.82 9.21
N ASN A 21 7.31 -8.56 8.91
CA ASN A 21 6.17 -7.86 9.48
C ASN A 21 5.01 -7.64 8.49
N GLN A 22 5.02 -8.28 7.33
CA GLN A 22 4.09 -8.03 6.22
C GLN A 22 2.63 -8.06 6.66
N SER A 23 2.19 -9.14 7.32
CA SER A 23 0.80 -9.30 7.76
C SER A 23 0.37 -8.23 8.75
N LEU A 24 1.26 -7.83 9.66
CA LEU A 24 0.98 -6.78 10.65
C LEU A 24 0.80 -5.42 9.97
N ILE A 25 1.74 -5.07 9.07
CA ILE A 25 1.69 -3.81 8.31
C ILE A 25 0.41 -3.75 7.48
N VAL A 26 0.11 -4.80 6.71
CA VAL A 26 -1.09 -4.86 5.85
C VAL A 26 -2.37 -4.72 6.66
N SER A 27 -2.47 -5.40 7.81
CA SER A 27 -3.63 -5.29 8.70
C SER A 27 -3.80 -3.86 9.22
N ASP A 28 -2.72 -3.23 9.68
CA ASP A 28 -2.79 -1.90 10.28
C ASP A 28 -3.17 -0.82 9.27
N ILE A 29 -2.65 -0.90 8.04
CA ILE A 29 -2.87 0.14 7.03
C ILE A 29 -4.18 -0.03 6.25
N LEU A 30 -4.76 -1.24 6.19
CA LEU A 30 -6.02 -1.50 5.48
C LEU A 30 -7.22 -1.65 6.41
N LYS A 31 -7.11 -2.46 7.47
CA LYS A 31 -8.22 -2.76 8.38
C LYS A 31 -8.24 -1.81 9.59
N GLY A 32 -7.07 -1.43 10.08
CA GLY A 32 -6.92 -0.68 11.33
C GLY A 32 -7.19 -1.54 12.56
N ARG A 33 -7.41 -0.89 13.71
CA ARG A 33 -7.65 -1.55 15.01
C ARG A 33 -8.77 -0.85 15.79
N GLY A 34 -9.37 -1.56 16.74
CA GLY A 34 -10.36 -1.01 17.67
C GLY A 34 -11.81 -1.15 17.19
N LYS A 35 -12.70 -0.30 17.71
CA LYS A 35 -14.16 -0.42 17.48
C LYS A 35 -14.60 -0.03 16.06
N PHE A 36 -13.79 0.78 15.37
CA PHE A 36 -14.10 1.31 14.04
C PHE A 36 -13.17 0.75 12.96
N VAL A 37 -12.85 -0.54 13.05
CA VAL A 37 -12.12 -1.25 11.99
C VAL A 37 -12.94 -1.28 10.71
N ALA A 38 -12.24 -1.21 9.58
CA ALA A 38 -12.87 -1.39 8.28
C ALA A 38 -13.10 -2.89 8.03
N GLU A 39 -14.36 -3.34 8.05
CA GLU A 39 -14.72 -4.72 7.75
C GLU A 39 -15.02 -4.96 6.27
N TRP A 40 -15.24 -3.89 5.52
CA TRP A 40 -15.57 -3.92 4.09
C TRP A 40 -14.86 -2.80 3.35
N MET A 41 -14.51 -3.05 2.09
CA MET A 41 -14.00 -2.04 1.16
C MET A 41 -14.97 -1.86 0.01
N LEU A 42 -15.58 -0.69 -0.07
CA LEU A 42 -16.37 -0.24 -1.23
C LEU A 42 -15.45 0.56 -2.15
N VAL A 43 -15.31 0.13 -3.39
CA VAL A 43 -14.64 0.90 -4.45
C VAL A 43 -15.69 1.33 -5.46
N ALA A 44 -15.76 2.63 -5.73
CA ALA A 44 -16.62 3.19 -6.76
C ALA A 44 -15.75 3.90 -7.82
N GLN A 45 -15.78 3.41 -9.05
CA GLN A 45 -15.15 4.07 -10.19
C GLN A 45 -16.11 5.12 -10.74
N LYS A 46 -15.80 6.40 -10.47
CA LYS A 46 -16.65 7.53 -10.83
C LYS A 46 -16.36 7.98 -12.26
N GLU A 47 -17.11 7.43 -13.21
CA GLU A 47 -17.12 7.84 -14.62
C GLU A 47 -18.41 8.61 -14.96
N ILE A 48 -18.37 9.45 -15.99
CA ILE A 48 -19.53 10.27 -16.43
C ILE A 48 -20.65 9.40 -17.00
N LYS A 49 -20.29 8.37 -17.77
CA LYS A 49 -21.23 7.40 -18.36
C LYS A 49 -20.73 6.02 -17.93
N ASN A 50 -21.51 5.31 -17.11
CA ASN A 50 -21.24 3.97 -16.57
C ASN A 50 -20.27 3.93 -15.37
N ALA A 51 -20.63 4.64 -14.30
CA ALA A 51 -20.01 4.39 -13.00
C ALA A 51 -20.27 2.94 -12.56
N ARG A 52 -19.25 2.27 -12.03
CA ARG A 52 -19.35 0.93 -11.46
C ARG A 52 -18.81 0.92 -10.04
N TRP A 53 -19.29 -0.02 -9.23
CA TRP A 53 -18.84 -0.18 -7.86
C TRP A 53 -18.71 -1.66 -7.49
N ILE A 54 -17.85 -1.94 -6.52
CA ILE A 54 -17.66 -3.27 -5.97
C ILE A 54 -17.46 -3.18 -4.46
N LEU A 55 -18.07 -4.12 -3.73
CA LEU A 55 -17.94 -4.27 -2.30
C LEU A 55 -17.28 -5.62 -1.99
N LYS A 56 -16.18 -5.62 -1.24
CA LYS A 56 -15.47 -6.83 -0.83
C LYS A 56 -15.21 -6.84 0.68
N PRO A 57 -15.23 -8.01 1.35
CA PRO A 57 -14.81 -8.11 2.75
C PRO A 57 -13.36 -7.68 2.92
N MET A 58 -13.03 -6.99 4.01
CA MET A 58 -11.66 -6.50 4.24
C MET A 58 -10.63 -7.64 4.27
N ASN A 59 -11.00 -8.82 4.79
CA ASN A 59 -10.12 -10.00 4.77
C ASN A 59 -9.71 -10.41 3.34
N PHE A 60 -10.63 -10.28 2.37
CA PHE A 60 -10.32 -10.52 0.97
C PHE A 60 -9.35 -9.44 0.44
N CYS A 61 -9.62 -8.17 0.74
CA CYS A 61 -8.76 -7.06 0.31
C CYS A 61 -7.36 -7.14 0.91
N MET A 62 -7.23 -7.47 2.19
CA MET A 62 -5.92 -7.66 2.84
C MET A 62 -5.13 -8.80 2.21
N ASN A 63 -5.78 -9.92 1.92
CA ASN A 63 -5.12 -11.02 1.22
C ASN A 63 -4.67 -10.57 -0.17
N TYR A 64 -5.58 -10.00 -0.96
CA TYR A 64 -5.28 -9.57 -2.32
C TYR A 64 -4.13 -8.55 -2.39
N PHE A 65 -4.27 -7.43 -1.68
CA PHE A 65 -3.27 -6.35 -1.72
C PHE A 65 -2.00 -6.70 -0.96
N GLY A 66 -2.11 -7.48 0.11
CA GLY A 66 -0.97 -7.93 0.89
C GLY A 66 -0.15 -9.02 0.21
N ASN A 67 -0.69 -9.74 -0.77
CA ASN A 67 0.01 -10.82 -1.46
C ASN A 67 1.00 -10.30 -2.55
N GLY A 68 2.03 -11.10 -2.83
CA GLY A 68 3.10 -10.78 -3.77
C GLY A 68 4.44 -10.53 -3.09
N GLU A 69 5.45 -10.24 -3.92
CA GLU A 69 6.81 -10.00 -3.47
C GLU A 69 6.98 -8.66 -2.75
N ILE A 70 7.98 -8.61 -1.86
CA ILE A 70 8.42 -7.37 -1.24
C ILE A 70 9.73 -6.96 -1.91
N GLU A 71 9.69 -5.83 -2.60
CA GLU A 71 10.76 -5.44 -3.52
C GLU A 71 10.97 -3.92 -3.55
N ILE A 72 12.13 -3.52 -4.08
CA ILE A 72 12.40 -2.14 -4.46
C ILE A 72 11.97 -1.97 -5.92
N THR A 73 11.08 -1.02 -6.17
CA THR A 73 10.65 -0.65 -7.51
C THR A 73 11.78 0.00 -8.31
N THR A 74 11.68 0.01 -9.64
CA THR A 74 12.66 0.67 -10.54
C THR A 74 12.86 2.15 -10.25
N ARG A 75 11.88 2.82 -9.65
CA ARG A 75 11.95 4.24 -9.24
C ARG A 75 12.43 4.44 -7.79
N GLY A 76 12.88 3.37 -7.12
CA GLY A 76 13.44 3.46 -5.78
C GLY A 76 12.42 3.65 -4.64
N ASN A 77 11.15 3.29 -4.85
CA ASN A 77 10.19 3.09 -3.76
C ASN A 77 10.17 1.62 -3.32
N PHE A 78 9.62 1.33 -2.14
CA PHE A 78 9.36 -0.04 -1.70
C PHE A 78 7.96 -0.49 -2.12
N LYS A 79 7.80 -1.79 -2.31
CA LYS A 79 6.52 -2.45 -2.56
C LYS A 79 6.33 -3.57 -1.54
N ILE A 80 5.17 -3.65 -0.91
CA ILE A 80 4.77 -4.69 0.04
C ILE A 80 3.60 -5.44 -0.61
N GLY A 81 3.88 -6.53 -1.32
CA GLY A 81 2.87 -7.19 -2.15
C GLY A 81 2.42 -6.27 -3.29
N ARG A 82 1.16 -5.84 -3.26
CA ARG A 82 0.58 -4.86 -4.21
C ARG A 82 0.47 -3.44 -3.64
N ILE A 83 1.03 -3.20 -2.46
CA ILE A 83 0.98 -1.90 -1.78
C ILE A 83 2.31 -1.16 -2.02
N THR A 84 2.25 0.03 -2.59
CA THR A 84 3.43 0.90 -2.73
C THR A 84 3.65 1.67 -1.44
N MET A 85 4.88 1.62 -0.92
CA MET A 85 5.37 2.39 0.23
C MET A 85 6.37 3.43 -0.27
N GLN A 86 6.05 4.70 -0.10
CA GLN A 86 6.80 5.81 -0.67
C GLN A 86 6.83 7.03 0.25
N ARG A 87 7.81 7.92 0.05
CA ARG A 87 7.73 9.27 0.59
C ARG A 87 6.50 9.97 0.01
N LYS A 88 5.74 10.68 0.85
CA LYS A 88 4.53 11.41 0.45
C LYS A 88 4.81 12.36 -0.72
N GLY A 89 5.88 13.15 -0.61
CA GLY A 89 6.24 14.16 -1.61
C GLY A 89 5.14 15.22 -1.82
N GLY A 90 5.36 16.14 -2.75
CA GLY A 90 4.38 17.18 -3.08
C GLY A 90 4.14 18.18 -1.94
N ASP A 91 2.86 18.50 -1.70
CA ASP A 91 2.38 19.45 -0.68
C ASP A 91 3.04 20.84 -0.70
N GLY A 92 3.56 21.27 -1.86
CA GLY A 92 4.30 22.53 -1.98
C GLY A 92 5.59 22.57 -1.17
N GLY A 93 6.17 21.41 -0.83
CA GLY A 93 7.40 21.33 -0.04
C GLY A 93 7.23 21.44 1.47
N ARG A 94 5.99 21.50 1.98
CA ARG A 94 5.70 21.48 3.43
C ARG A 94 6.24 20.21 4.09
N ASP A 95 6.37 20.23 5.42
CA ASP A 95 6.89 19.09 6.18
C ASP A 95 6.05 17.81 6.01
N THR A 96 4.76 17.93 5.68
CA THR A 96 3.90 16.79 5.34
C THR A 96 4.43 15.99 4.13
N ALA A 97 5.19 16.63 3.23
CA ALA A 97 5.85 15.96 2.11
C ALA A 97 6.93 14.96 2.55
N LYS A 98 7.38 15.00 3.80
CA LYS A 98 8.37 14.08 4.39
C LYS A 98 7.73 12.85 5.04
N MET A 99 6.41 12.77 5.14
CA MET A 99 5.72 11.61 5.71
C MET A 99 5.87 10.36 4.86
N LEU A 100 5.75 9.19 5.50
CA LEU A 100 5.62 7.92 4.82
C LEU A 100 4.18 7.72 4.34
N GLN A 101 3.99 7.29 3.10
CA GLN A 101 2.68 7.09 2.48
C GLN A 101 2.57 5.70 1.86
N PHE A 102 1.41 5.08 2.05
CA PHE A 102 1.02 3.82 1.41
C PHE A 102 -0.02 4.09 0.32
N LYS A 103 0.10 3.40 -0.82
CA LYS A 103 -0.84 3.49 -1.94
C LYS A 103 -1.15 2.10 -2.48
N ILE A 104 -2.40 1.91 -2.88
CA ILE A 104 -2.90 0.75 -3.62
C ILE A 104 -3.56 1.25 -4.91
N ASN A 105 -3.82 0.34 -5.85
CA ASN A 105 -4.73 0.57 -6.95
C ASN A 105 -6.08 -0.12 -6.65
N PRO A 106 -7.10 0.60 -6.13
CA PRO A 106 -8.37 -0.01 -5.76
C PRO A 106 -9.15 -0.56 -6.95
N ALA A 107 -8.89 -0.06 -8.16
CA ALA A 107 -9.57 -0.51 -9.37
C ALA A 107 -9.24 -1.96 -9.72
N GLU A 108 -8.13 -2.51 -9.22
CA GLU A 108 -7.80 -3.94 -9.37
C GLU A 108 -8.92 -4.83 -8.83
N LEU A 109 -9.72 -4.38 -7.85
CA LEU A 109 -10.82 -5.16 -7.29
C LEU A 109 -11.92 -5.51 -8.29
N PHE A 110 -12.06 -4.75 -9.38
CA PHE A 110 -13.09 -5.02 -10.39
C PHE A 110 -12.79 -6.23 -11.29
N ASP A 111 -11.53 -6.65 -11.35
CA ASP A 111 -11.04 -7.62 -12.34
C ASP A 111 -10.56 -8.93 -11.68
N ILE A 112 -10.98 -9.19 -10.43
CA ILE A 112 -10.62 -10.36 -9.61
C ILE A 112 -11.79 -11.32 -9.39
#